data_AF-A0A957CM36-F1
#
_entry.id   AF-A0A957CM36-F1
#
_cell.length_a   1.000
_cell.length_b   1.000
_cell.length_c   1.000
_cell.angle_alpha   90.00
_cell.angle_beta   90.00
_cell.angle_gamma   90.00
#
_symmetry.space_group_name_H-M   'P 1'
#
loop_
_entity.id
_entity.type
_entity.pdbx_description
1 polymer ?
#
loop_
_entity_poly.entity_id
_entity_poly.type
_entity_poly.pdbx_seq_one_letter_code
_entity_poly.pdbx_strand_id
1 'polypeptide(L)'
;TVGELVGRELTAIGINFLMGPSLDVLEQPAASRNDLGVRSFGGDPYWVGLMAQAYTDGVHAGSENRIAVVPKHFPGYGSSDRPLHEEVPTVRKSLEQLKQIELAPFFTVTNKAIGDPETADALLTTHIRYQGFQGNIRATTNPVSFDQQALSTLMLQDEFAGWRQDGGLLVSDALGVRAVKRFYDDTGQTFPHRLVAKDAFLAGNDLLYLGDFALEEGNYGAELTNIKDTIDWFRERYSTDQAFQVQVDTAVLRILQLKLRLYNESFSSENVLINVENVTTTVGQESTAMFEIAQNAVTLIFPTVSDLAERLPQPPKRGENMVIFTDMRTAQQCSSCPPQPLIGETAIENRILTLYGPTGSNQVQPQQITSFSYADLQAFLDAGPGPIILPTPVITSTDTVEITASPESTTTPSPTPEPPPGYQVQEALRNVQWIIFGMLDGAAGSEALTNFLKERPDLVRNANVVVFAYNAPYYLDSTEISQLSAFIGVYSKSTEYIDTSVRALFQELPYVGAPPVNISGVRYELFTQTQPNPDQIIELFVVDEDEVSLTENDEPLDVSVGDTLNLRTGIVRDFNGNPVPDGTLVRFIQQDRVDGLITIIDEIPTQNGIAQLNYVLESRTEA
;
A
#
# COMPACT_ATOMS: atom_id res chain seq x y z
N THR A 1 9.96 -4.59 11.10
CA THR A 1 8.83 -4.47 12.07
C THR A 1 7.52 -5.00 11.53
N VAL A 2 6.88 -4.40 10.51
CA VAL A 2 5.54 -4.86 10.04
C VAL A 2 5.54 -6.35 9.67
N GLY A 3 6.50 -6.79 8.86
CA GLY A 3 6.61 -8.20 8.48
C GLY A 3 6.74 -9.13 9.69
N GLU A 4 7.50 -8.73 10.71
CA GLU A 4 7.70 -9.52 11.93
C GLU A 4 6.41 -9.68 12.73
N LEU A 5 5.63 -8.60 12.89
CA LEU A 5 4.33 -8.66 13.53
C LEU A 5 3.38 -9.59 12.77
N VAL A 6 3.32 -9.44 11.44
CA VAL A 6 2.51 -10.32 10.59
C VAL A 6 2.94 -11.78 10.72
N GLY A 7 4.25 -12.05 10.65
CA GLY A 7 4.81 -13.40 10.78
C GLY A 7 4.42 -14.06 12.11
N ARG A 8 4.54 -13.30 13.20
CA ARG A 8 4.24 -13.73 14.56
C ARG A 8 2.75 -14.03 14.75
N GLU A 9 1.88 -13.12 14.31
CA GLU A 9 0.42 -13.26 14.47
C GLU A 9 -0.15 -14.36 13.58
N LEU A 10 0.25 -14.43 12.30
CA LEU A 10 -0.24 -15.44 11.37
C LEU A 10 0.19 -16.85 11.79
N THR A 11 1.43 -17.02 12.28
CA THR A 11 1.92 -18.31 12.77
C THR A 11 1.16 -18.75 14.02
N ALA A 12 0.82 -17.81 14.92
CA ALA A 12 0.05 -18.11 16.14
C ALA A 12 -1.33 -18.70 15.83
N ILE A 13 -1.95 -18.31 14.71
CA ILE A 13 -3.24 -18.84 14.23
C ILE A 13 -3.11 -20.00 13.22
N GLY A 14 -1.88 -20.46 12.95
CA GLY A 14 -1.61 -21.64 12.13
C GLY A 14 -1.55 -21.39 10.64
N ILE A 15 -1.45 -20.13 10.20
CA ILE A 15 -1.19 -19.79 8.81
C ILE A 15 0.31 -19.96 8.54
N ASN A 16 0.63 -20.69 7.47
CA ASN A 16 2.00 -21.00 7.03
C ASN A 16 2.27 -20.62 5.56
N PHE A 17 1.34 -19.91 4.92
CA PHE A 17 1.41 -19.54 3.52
C PHE A 17 0.78 -18.17 3.31
N LEU A 18 1.60 -17.16 3.06
CA LEU A 18 1.19 -15.76 2.93
C LEU A 18 1.25 -15.33 1.46
N MET A 19 0.09 -15.13 0.85
CA MET A 19 -0.03 -14.56 -0.50
C MET A 19 0.14 -13.02 -0.48
N GLY A 20 1.37 -12.59 -0.28
CA GLY A 20 1.83 -11.21 -0.28
C GLY A 20 3.32 -11.13 0.04
N PRO A 21 3.92 -9.94 0.04
CA PRO A 21 3.29 -8.63 -0.19
C PRO A 21 3.02 -8.36 -1.68
N SER A 22 2.38 -7.22 -1.99
CA SER A 22 2.24 -6.76 -3.37
C SER A 22 3.53 -6.08 -3.83
N LEU A 23 4.09 -6.48 -4.97
CA LEU A 23 5.27 -5.86 -5.58
C LEU A 23 4.93 -5.07 -6.85
N ASP A 24 3.65 -4.78 -7.05
CA ASP A 24 3.20 -3.96 -8.15
C ASP A 24 3.71 -2.52 -7.97
N VAL A 25 4.41 -2.00 -8.98
CA VAL A 25 4.89 -0.62 -9.00
C VAL A 25 3.81 0.31 -9.57
N LEU A 26 3.32 1.25 -8.78
CA LEU A 26 2.32 2.23 -9.21
C LEU A 26 2.99 3.44 -9.86
N GLU A 27 3.51 3.25 -11.08
CA GLU A 27 4.23 4.29 -11.85
C GLU A 27 3.33 5.50 -12.15
N GLN A 28 2.07 5.25 -12.50
CA GLN A 28 1.09 6.29 -12.83
C GLN A 28 -0.17 6.14 -11.99
N PRO A 29 -0.24 6.84 -10.84
CA PRO A 29 -1.45 6.87 -10.02
C PRO A 29 -2.62 7.45 -10.81
N ALA A 30 -3.75 6.76 -10.79
CA ALA A 30 -4.96 7.23 -11.44
C ALA A 30 -6.19 6.83 -10.60
N ALA A 31 -7.09 7.80 -10.42
CA ALA A 31 -8.40 7.58 -9.82
C ALA A 31 -9.30 6.77 -10.76
N SER A 32 -9.04 5.46 -10.86
CA SER A 32 -9.74 4.54 -11.77
C SER A 32 -10.17 3.27 -11.05
N ARG A 33 -11.06 2.49 -11.67
CA ARG A 33 -11.45 1.17 -11.15
C ARG A 33 -10.28 0.18 -11.05
N ASN A 34 -9.15 0.47 -11.70
CA ASN A 34 -7.93 -0.33 -11.68
C ASN A 34 -6.91 0.15 -10.63
N ASP A 35 -7.30 1.07 -9.76
CA ASP A 35 -6.39 1.71 -8.81
C ASP A 35 -5.86 0.69 -7.78
N LEU A 36 -4.54 0.62 -7.65
CA LEU A 36 -3.86 -0.17 -6.64
C LEU A 36 -4.01 0.42 -5.24
N GLY A 37 -4.15 1.76 -5.15
CA GLY A 37 -4.23 2.48 -3.90
C GLY A 37 -3.09 2.13 -2.95
N VAL A 38 -3.40 2.00 -1.67
CA VAL A 38 -2.43 1.67 -0.60
C VAL A 38 -2.00 0.20 -0.57
N ARG A 39 -2.37 -0.61 -1.58
CA ARG A 39 -1.90 -2.01 -1.70
C ARG A 39 -0.51 -2.11 -2.30
N SER A 40 -0.02 -1.05 -2.96
CA SER A 40 1.35 -0.94 -3.46
C SER A 40 2.22 -0.19 -2.46
N PHE A 41 3.51 -0.54 -2.38
CA PHE A 41 4.50 0.21 -1.61
C PHE A 41 4.86 1.56 -2.25
N GLY A 42 4.59 1.77 -3.53
CA GLY A 42 4.89 3.03 -4.20
C GLY A 42 5.07 2.93 -5.72
N GLY A 43 5.56 4.02 -6.30
CA GLY A 43 5.80 4.16 -7.74
C GLY A 43 7.26 4.01 -8.17
N ASP A 44 8.19 3.85 -7.22
CA ASP A 44 9.62 3.69 -7.50
C ASP A 44 10.02 2.19 -7.36
N PRO A 45 10.47 1.53 -8.44
CA PRO A 45 10.80 0.10 -8.42
C PRO A 45 11.85 -0.30 -7.38
N TYR A 46 12.83 0.56 -7.12
CA TYR A 46 13.88 0.29 -6.14
C TYR A 46 13.30 0.24 -4.73
N TRP A 47 12.54 1.26 -4.35
CA TRP A 47 11.90 1.32 -3.03
C TRP A 47 10.85 0.23 -2.83
N VAL A 48 10.08 -0.11 -3.87
CA VAL A 48 9.14 -1.24 -3.82
C VAL A 48 9.89 -2.56 -3.56
N GLY A 49 11.01 -2.78 -4.25
CA GLY A 49 11.87 -3.95 -4.05
C GLY A 49 12.48 -4.01 -2.64
N LEU A 50 13.02 -2.91 -2.12
CA LEU A 50 13.58 -2.86 -0.77
C LEU A 50 12.52 -3.11 0.32
N MET A 51 11.34 -2.48 0.20
CA MET A 51 10.25 -2.68 1.15
C MET A 51 9.74 -4.12 1.11
N ALA A 52 9.68 -4.72 -0.08
CA ALA A 52 9.34 -6.13 -0.25
C ALA A 52 10.34 -7.06 0.44
N GLN A 53 11.64 -6.81 0.23
CA GLN A 53 12.72 -7.57 0.82
C GLN A 53 12.68 -7.51 2.35
N ALA A 54 12.57 -6.30 2.92
CA ALA A 54 12.46 -6.09 4.36
C ALA A 54 11.17 -6.68 4.96
N TYR A 55 10.07 -6.66 4.20
CA TYR A 55 8.81 -7.30 4.63
C TYR A 55 8.96 -8.83 4.66
N THR A 56 9.54 -9.42 3.62
CA THR A 56 9.82 -10.87 3.55
C THR A 56 10.71 -11.34 4.70
N ASP A 57 11.84 -10.65 4.92
CA ASP A 57 12.72 -10.91 6.07
C ASP A 57 11.97 -10.81 7.40
N GLY A 58 11.19 -9.74 7.58
CA GLY A 58 10.34 -9.58 8.75
C GLY A 58 9.40 -10.77 8.95
N VAL A 59 8.67 -11.20 7.91
CA VAL A 59 7.72 -12.33 8.02
C VAL A 59 8.46 -13.62 8.39
N HIS A 60 9.61 -13.89 7.78
CA HIS A 60 10.43 -15.04 8.12
C HIS A 60 10.94 -14.96 9.57
N ALA A 61 11.50 -13.84 9.99
CA ALA A 61 11.96 -13.63 11.36
C ALA A 61 10.83 -13.81 12.38
N GLY A 62 9.68 -13.15 12.17
CA GLY A 62 8.54 -13.18 13.09
C GLY A 62 7.82 -14.53 13.14
N SER A 63 7.86 -15.30 12.05
CA SER A 63 7.28 -16.65 11.99
C SER A 63 8.25 -17.75 12.43
N GLU A 64 9.53 -17.42 12.62
CA GLU A 64 10.63 -18.38 12.78
C GLU A 64 10.76 -19.30 11.54
N ASN A 65 10.67 -18.72 10.34
CA ASN A 65 10.67 -19.39 9.04
C ASN A 65 9.51 -20.39 8.83
N ARG A 66 8.39 -20.22 9.56
CA ARG A 66 7.21 -21.11 9.44
C ARG A 66 6.15 -20.64 8.44
N ILE A 67 6.34 -19.47 7.84
CA ILE A 67 5.46 -18.94 6.80
C ILE A 67 6.23 -18.83 5.49
N ALA A 68 5.69 -19.45 4.44
CA ALA A 68 6.14 -19.20 3.08
C ALA A 68 5.60 -17.85 2.57
N VAL A 69 6.50 -16.99 2.11
CA VAL A 69 6.14 -15.67 1.56
C VAL A 69 5.98 -15.77 0.04
N VAL A 70 4.83 -15.31 -0.47
CA VAL A 70 4.43 -15.43 -1.88
C VAL A 70 4.06 -14.06 -2.45
N PRO A 71 5.05 -13.27 -2.90
CA PRO A 71 4.78 -11.96 -3.46
C PRO A 71 3.93 -12.03 -4.73
N LYS A 72 3.13 -10.98 -4.92
CA LYS A 72 2.14 -10.85 -6.02
C LYS A 72 2.16 -9.45 -6.63
N HIS A 73 1.68 -9.22 -7.83
CA HIS A 73 1.10 -10.15 -8.78
C HIS A 73 2.11 -10.41 -9.89
N PHE A 74 2.89 -11.49 -9.80
CA PHE A 74 3.98 -11.73 -10.75
C PHE A 74 3.44 -11.92 -12.18
N PRO A 75 4.06 -11.27 -13.20
CA PRO A 75 5.29 -10.47 -13.20
C PRO A 75 5.10 -8.94 -13.10
N GLY A 76 3.98 -8.46 -12.56
CA GLY A 76 3.74 -7.07 -12.20
C GLY A 76 2.45 -6.50 -12.83
N TYR A 77 1.49 -6.12 -12.00
CA TYR A 77 0.18 -5.60 -12.40
C TYR A 77 0.11 -4.06 -12.43
N GLY A 78 1.12 -3.37 -11.90
CA GLY A 78 1.20 -1.91 -11.74
C GLY A 78 0.74 -1.06 -12.94
N SER A 79 1.15 -1.44 -14.15
CA SER A 79 0.85 -0.71 -15.40
C SER A 79 -0.30 -1.30 -16.20
N SER A 80 -1.19 -2.04 -15.55
CA SER A 80 -2.32 -2.72 -16.18
C SER A 80 -3.40 -1.74 -16.67
N ASP A 81 -4.14 -2.12 -17.72
CA ASP A 81 -5.21 -1.30 -18.31
C ASP A 81 -6.62 -1.58 -17.76
N ARG A 82 -6.81 -2.63 -16.94
CA ARG A 82 -8.13 -3.02 -16.41
C ARG A 82 -8.05 -3.87 -15.13
N PRO A 83 -9.17 -3.97 -14.37
CA PRO A 83 -9.21 -4.73 -13.11
C PRO A 83 -8.94 -6.22 -13.30
N LEU A 84 -7.98 -6.75 -12.55
CA LEU A 84 -7.41 -8.09 -12.72
C LEU A 84 -8.44 -9.23 -12.68
N HIS A 85 -9.40 -9.17 -11.75
CA HIS A 85 -10.37 -10.25 -11.56
C HIS A 85 -11.62 -10.12 -12.44
N GLU A 86 -11.84 -8.96 -13.08
CA GLU A 86 -13.03 -8.72 -13.92
C GLU A 86 -12.79 -9.05 -15.39
N GLU A 87 -11.58 -8.76 -15.89
CA GLU A 87 -11.17 -8.98 -17.27
C GLU A 87 -9.64 -9.12 -17.35
N VAL A 88 -9.14 -10.02 -18.21
CA VAL A 88 -7.70 -10.26 -18.38
C VAL A 88 -6.96 -8.97 -18.79
N PRO A 89 -6.09 -8.42 -17.93
CA PRO A 89 -5.36 -7.19 -18.24
C PRO A 89 -4.23 -7.37 -19.25
N THR A 90 -3.81 -6.26 -19.84
CA THR A 90 -2.67 -6.21 -20.77
C THR A 90 -1.66 -5.14 -20.39
N VAL A 91 -0.40 -5.53 -20.26
CA VAL A 91 0.75 -4.63 -20.11
C VAL A 91 1.49 -4.53 -21.45
N ARG A 92 1.71 -3.30 -21.91
CA ARG A 92 2.27 -2.99 -23.25
C ARG A 92 3.70 -2.44 -23.16
N LYS A 93 4.58 -3.16 -22.46
CA LYS A 93 6.00 -2.83 -22.28
C LYS A 93 6.89 -3.90 -22.93
N SER A 94 8.07 -3.52 -23.39
CA SER A 94 9.11 -4.47 -23.83
C SER A 94 9.72 -5.20 -22.63
N LEU A 95 10.42 -6.32 -22.85
CA LEU A 95 11.12 -7.01 -21.77
C LEU A 95 12.12 -6.10 -21.03
N GLU A 96 12.88 -5.28 -21.75
CA GLU A 96 13.83 -4.33 -21.13
C GLU A 96 13.13 -3.28 -20.26
N GLN A 97 11.95 -2.79 -20.68
CA GLN A 97 11.16 -1.89 -19.84
C GLN A 97 10.59 -2.60 -18.60
N LEU A 98 10.15 -3.85 -18.75
CA LEU A 98 9.66 -4.65 -17.63
C LEU A 98 10.76 -4.93 -16.62
N LYS A 99 11.99 -5.21 -17.06
CA LYS A 99 13.16 -5.36 -16.18
C LYS A 99 13.41 -4.14 -15.30
N GLN A 100 13.18 -2.95 -15.85
CA GLN A 100 13.44 -1.70 -15.16
C GLN A 100 12.34 -1.32 -14.17
N ILE A 101 11.11 -1.83 -14.34
CA ILE A 101 9.95 -1.39 -13.55
C ILE A 101 9.24 -2.58 -12.92
N GLU A 102 8.47 -3.35 -13.69
CA GLU A 102 7.59 -4.39 -13.15
C GLU A 102 8.34 -5.57 -12.52
N LEU A 103 9.44 -6.02 -13.14
CA LEU A 103 10.22 -7.16 -12.69
C LEU A 103 11.27 -6.79 -11.63
N ALA A 104 11.70 -5.53 -11.56
CA ALA A 104 12.78 -5.12 -10.67
C ALA A 104 12.52 -5.51 -9.20
N PRO A 105 11.32 -5.27 -8.62
CA PRO A 105 11.03 -5.74 -7.26
C PRO A 105 11.06 -7.26 -7.09
N PHE A 106 10.63 -8.01 -8.11
CA PHE A 106 10.67 -9.47 -8.08
C PHE A 106 12.09 -10.01 -8.15
N PHE A 107 12.97 -9.37 -8.93
CA PHE A 107 14.40 -9.67 -8.93
C PHE A 107 15.00 -9.45 -7.54
N THR A 108 14.66 -8.36 -6.85
CA THR A 108 15.16 -8.08 -5.50
C THR A 108 14.87 -9.21 -4.51
N VAL A 109 13.69 -9.84 -4.59
CA VAL A 109 13.29 -10.92 -3.67
C VAL A 109 13.60 -12.33 -4.18
N THR A 110 14.28 -12.47 -5.32
CA THR A 110 14.67 -13.78 -5.90
C THR A 110 16.14 -13.88 -6.29
N ASN A 111 16.91 -12.79 -6.17
CA ASN A 111 18.33 -12.74 -6.54
C ASN A 111 19.27 -13.54 -5.61
N LYS A 112 18.76 -14.08 -4.51
CA LYS A 112 19.48 -14.89 -3.52
C LYS A 112 18.93 -16.32 -3.48
N ALA A 113 19.70 -17.20 -2.85
CA ALA A 113 19.32 -18.61 -2.73
C ALA A 113 18.09 -18.78 -1.82
N ILE A 114 17.29 -19.79 -2.13
CA ILE A 114 16.15 -20.19 -1.30
C ILE A 114 16.62 -20.51 0.13
N GLY A 115 15.91 -19.95 1.12
CA GLY A 115 16.21 -20.09 2.55
C GLY A 115 17.01 -18.91 3.14
N ASP A 116 17.49 -17.98 2.31
CA ASP A 116 17.90 -16.67 2.79
C ASP A 116 16.68 -15.88 3.31
N PRO A 117 16.76 -15.19 4.47
CA PRO A 117 15.62 -14.52 5.09
C PRO A 117 14.94 -13.49 4.18
N GLU A 118 15.68 -12.86 3.27
CA GLU A 118 15.16 -11.81 2.39
C GLU A 118 14.54 -12.34 1.08
N THR A 119 14.63 -13.66 0.85
CA THR A 119 14.23 -14.31 -0.40
C THR A 119 12.82 -14.87 -0.32
N ALA A 120 11.97 -14.59 -1.31
CA ALA A 120 10.63 -15.16 -1.40
C ALA A 120 10.66 -16.68 -1.64
N ASP A 121 9.73 -17.44 -1.04
CA ASP A 121 9.64 -18.89 -1.24
C ASP A 121 8.90 -19.28 -2.52
N ALA A 122 7.97 -18.43 -2.94
CA ALA A 122 7.14 -18.65 -4.11
C ALA A 122 6.75 -17.33 -4.77
N LEU A 123 6.27 -17.38 -6.01
CA LEU A 123 5.69 -16.23 -6.72
C LEU A 123 4.25 -16.55 -7.16
N LEU A 124 3.33 -15.61 -6.95
CA LEU A 124 1.96 -15.72 -7.44
C LEU A 124 1.88 -15.28 -8.90
N THR A 125 1.75 -16.22 -9.84
CA THR A 125 1.64 -15.95 -11.27
C THR A 125 0.21 -15.55 -11.64
N THR A 126 0.09 -14.32 -12.14
CA THR A 126 -1.21 -13.69 -12.34
C THR A 126 -1.62 -13.66 -13.82
N HIS A 127 -2.93 -13.60 -14.08
CA HIS A 127 -3.56 -13.72 -15.39
C HIS A 127 -3.42 -12.46 -16.26
N ILE A 128 -2.18 -12.04 -16.55
CA ILE A 128 -1.87 -10.80 -17.29
C ILE A 128 -1.22 -11.12 -18.63
N ARG A 129 -1.61 -10.39 -19.67
CA ARG A 129 -0.97 -10.42 -20.99
C ARG A 129 0.20 -9.45 -21.04
N TYR A 130 1.35 -9.92 -21.52
CA TYR A 130 2.54 -9.07 -21.71
C TYR A 130 2.99 -9.11 -23.16
N GLN A 131 2.68 -8.03 -23.88
CA GLN A 131 2.96 -7.97 -25.32
C GLN A 131 4.46 -7.97 -25.64
N GLY A 132 5.32 -7.57 -24.69
CA GLY A 132 6.78 -7.54 -24.85
C GLY A 132 7.45 -8.90 -25.04
N PHE A 133 6.85 -9.99 -24.56
CA PHE A 133 7.43 -11.35 -24.65
C PHE A 133 6.90 -12.18 -25.82
N GLN A 134 5.72 -11.86 -26.32
CA GLN A 134 4.98 -12.72 -27.26
C GLN A 134 5.12 -12.26 -28.72
N GLY A 135 6.19 -11.52 -29.02
CA GLY A 135 6.75 -11.34 -30.37
C GLY A 135 6.03 -10.38 -31.32
N ASN A 136 4.76 -10.04 -31.09
CA ASN A 136 4.05 -9.08 -31.92
C ASN A 136 3.07 -8.23 -31.08
N ILE A 137 3.31 -6.92 -31.02
CA ILE A 137 2.45 -5.93 -30.33
C ILE A 137 0.99 -5.91 -30.85
N ARG A 138 0.71 -6.58 -31.98
CA ARG A 138 -0.63 -6.73 -32.59
C ARG A 138 -1.26 -8.11 -32.35
N ALA A 139 -0.57 -9.08 -31.76
CA ALA A 139 -1.11 -10.41 -31.52
C ALA A 139 -1.91 -10.46 -30.21
N THR A 140 -3.08 -11.09 -30.26
CA THR A 140 -3.76 -11.57 -29.05
C THR A 140 -2.91 -12.65 -28.41
N THR A 141 -2.71 -12.47 -27.13
CA THR A 141 -1.63 -13.05 -26.36
C THR A 141 -2.27 -13.80 -25.19
N ASN A 142 -1.75 -14.99 -24.86
CA ASN A 142 -2.26 -15.71 -23.70
C ASN A 142 -1.75 -15.04 -22.43
N PRO A 143 -2.54 -15.02 -21.35
CA PRO A 143 -2.04 -14.59 -20.05
C PRO A 143 -0.83 -15.44 -19.66
N VAL A 144 0.18 -14.83 -19.04
CA VAL A 144 1.45 -15.49 -18.72
C VAL A 144 1.26 -16.74 -17.86
N SER A 145 0.28 -16.72 -16.95
CA SER A 145 -0.11 -17.87 -16.12
C SER A 145 -0.65 -19.08 -16.89
N PHE A 146 -1.01 -18.91 -18.17
CA PHE A 146 -1.53 -19.96 -19.06
C PHE A 146 -0.65 -20.13 -20.32
N ASP A 147 0.51 -19.46 -20.39
CA ASP A 147 1.41 -19.47 -21.54
C ASP A 147 2.78 -20.03 -21.14
N GLN A 148 3.00 -21.31 -21.45
CA GLN A 148 4.23 -22.02 -21.15
C GLN A 148 5.47 -21.36 -21.74
N GLN A 149 5.38 -20.82 -22.96
CA GLN A 149 6.53 -20.22 -23.62
C GLN A 149 6.88 -18.88 -22.97
N ALA A 150 5.87 -18.04 -22.68
CA ALA A 150 6.07 -16.76 -22.03
C ALA A 150 6.62 -16.94 -20.60
N LEU A 151 6.00 -17.81 -19.80
CA LEU A 151 6.45 -18.05 -18.43
C LEU A 151 7.84 -18.71 -18.39
N SER A 152 8.14 -19.64 -19.29
CA SER A 152 9.50 -20.21 -19.39
C SER A 152 10.53 -19.16 -19.78
N THR A 153 10.20 -18.20 -20.65
CA THR A 153 11.14 -17.12 -21.04
C THR A 153 11.44 -16.20 -19.87
N LEU A 154 10.45 -15.91 -19.03
CA LEU A 154 10.64 -15.17 -17.78
C LEU A 154 11.53 -15.93 -16.81
N MET A 155 11.25 -17.21 -16.57
CA MET A 155 12.03 -18.03 -15.63
C MET A 155 13.48 -18.31 -16.06
N LEU A 156 13.85 -17.92 -17.29
CA LEU A 156 15.23 -17.97 -17.80
C LEU A 156 16.02 -16.69 -17.55
N GLN A 157 15.44 -15.63 -16.99
CA GLN A 157 16.23 -14.48 -16.53
C GLN A 157 17.14 -14.90 -15.37
N ASP A 158 18.36 -14.37 -15.32
CA ASP A 158 19.40 -14.81 -14.40
C ASP A 158 18.96 -14.72 -12.93
N GLU A 159 18.19 -13.68 -12.60
CA GLU A 159 17.66 -13.39 -11.27
C GLU A 159 16.58 -14.39 -10.83
N PHE A 160 15.91 -15.08 -11.75
CA PHE A 160 14.91 -16.11 -11.42
C PHE A 160 15.44 -17.54 -11.59
N ALA A 161 16.38 -17.75 -12.50
CA ALA A 161 16.82 -19.08 -12.90
C ALA A 161 17.44 -19.85 -11.73
N GLY A 162 18.32 -19.19 -10.95
CA GLY A 162 18.92 -19.78 -9.74
C GLY A 162 17.85 -20.12 -8.69
N TRP A 163 17.04 -19.13 -8.32
CA TRP A 163 15.93 -19.29 -7.39
C TRP A 163 14.97 -20.44 -7.75
N ARG A 164 14.62 -20.55 -9.04
CA ARG A 164 13.72 -21.61 -9.55
C ARG A 164 14.37 -23.00 -9.50
N GLN A 165 15.68 -23.08 -9.74
CA GLN A 165 16.46 -24.32 -9.64
C GLN A 165 16.60 -24.77 -8.18
N ASP A 166 16.75 -23.83 -7.25
CA ASP A 166 16.88 -24.07 -5.81
C ASP A 166 15.56 -24.46 -5.12
N GLY A 167 14.45 -24.48 -5.87
CA GLY A 167 13.16 -24.97 -5.40
C GLY A 167 12.10 -23.89 -5.17
N GLY A 168 12.33 -22.65 -5.61
CA GLY A 168 11.32 -21.60 -5.62
C GLY A 168 10.07 -22.02 -6.38
N LEU A 169 8.88 -21.76 -5.82
CA LEU A 169 7.60 -22.24 -6.33
C LEU A 169 6.87 -21.21 -7.18
N LEU A 170 6.14 -21.67 -8.19
CA LEU A 170 5.15 -20.86 -8.91
C LEU A 170 3.74 -21.29 -8.50
N VAL A 171 2.93 -20.32 -8.12
CA VAL A 171 1.56 -20.52 -7.65
C VAL A 171 0.64 -19.78 -8.59
N SER A 172 -0.39 -20.42 -9.14
CA SER A 172 -1.36 -19.69 -9.95
C SER A 172 -2.17 -18.74 -9.09
N ASP A 173 -2.55 -17.59 -9.64
CA ASP A 173 -3.66 -16.82 -9.13
C ASP A 173 -4.99 -17.62 -9.24
N ALA A 174 -6.06 -17.09 -8.64
CA ALA A 174 -7.35 -17.77 -8.54
C ALA A 174 -7.94 -18.11 -9.92
N LEU A 175 -8.03 -19.40 -10.24
CA LEU A 175 -8.45 -19.88 -11.56
C LEU A 175 -9.94 -19.72 -11.87
N GLY A 176 -10.75 -19.40 -10.84
CA GLY A 176 -12.18 -19.20 -10.95
C GLY A 176 -12.63 -17.75 -11.04
N VAL A 177 -11.72 -16.78 -11.13
CA VAL A 177 -12.11 -15.37 -11.27
C VAL A 177 -12.82 -15.11 -12.60
N ARG A 178 -13.64 -14.05 -12.63
CA ARG A 178 -14.43 -13.68 -13.80
C ARG A 178 -13.57 -13.42 -15.04
N ALA A 179 -12.37 -12.87 -14.88
CA ALA A 179 -11.41 -12.67 -15.95
C ALA A 179 -11.06 -14.00 -16.67
N VAL A 180 -10.80 -15.07 -15.92
CA VAL A 180 -10.47 -16.39 -16.47
C VAL A 180 -11.68 -17.01 -17.17
N LYS A 181 -12.86 -16.96 -16.53
CA LYS A 181 -14.11 -17.45 -17.10
C LYS A 181 -14.37 -16.86 -18.49
N ARG A 182 -14.29 -15.52 -18.59
CA ARG A 182 -14.46 -14.78 -19.85
C ARG A 182 -13.38 -15.04 -20.88
N PHE A 183 -12.16 -15.35 -20.44
CA PHE A 183 -11.07 -15.69 -21.35
C PHE A 183 -11.29 -17.02 -22.06
N TYR A 184 -11.79 -18.03 -21.35
CA TYR A 184 -12.07 -19.35 -21.93
C TYR A 184 -13.46 -19.45 -22.59
N ASP A 185 -14.45 -18.72 -22.07
CA ASP A 185 -15.80 -18.63 -22.62
C ASP A 185 -16.38 -17.23 -22.39
N ASP A 186 -16.33 -16.39 -23.42
CA ASP A 186 -16.86 -15.02 -23.39
C ASP A 186 -18.39 -14.97 -23.37
N THR A 187 -19.08 -16.07 -23.68
CA THR A 187 -20.54 -16.18 -23.61
C THR A 187 -21.05 -16.30 -22.17
N GLY A 188 -20.18 -16.72 -21.24
CA GLY A 188 -20.53 -16.94 -19.83
C GLY A 188 -21.49 -18.11 -19.61
N GLN A 189 -21.55 -19.08 -20.53
CA GLN A 189 -22.44 -20.24 -20.44
C GLN A 189 -21.76 -21.46 -19.85
N THR A 190 -20.43 -21.52 -19.92
CA THR A 190 -19.63 -22.67 -19.52
C THR A 190 -18.40 -22.25 -18.75
N PHE A 191 -17.87 -23.17 -17.94
CA PHE A 191 -16.56 -23.04 -17.31
C PHE A 191 -15.78 -24.33 -17.58
N PRO A 192 -14.85 -24.34 -18.55
CA PRO A 192 -14.10 -25.54 -18.93
C PRO A 192 -12.97 -25.83 -17.93
N HIS A 193 -13.35 -26.12 -16.67
CA HIS A 193 -12.46 -26.24 -15.52
C HIS A 193 -11.24 -27.15 -15.74
N ARG A 194 -11.39 -28.30 -16.42
CA ARG A 194 -10.26 -29.18 -16.76
C ARG A 194 -9.23 -28.49 -17.66
N LEU A 195 -9.69 -27.75 -18.67
CA LEU A 195 -8.82 -27.04 -19.61
C LEU A 195 -8.07 -25.92 -18.88
N VAL A 196 -8.79 -25.13 -18.07
CA VAL A 196 -8.23 -24.05 -17.25
C VAL A 196 -7.10 -24.56 -16.35
N ALA A 197 -7.36 -25.62 -15.58
CA ALA A 197 -6.36 -26.20 -14.69
C ALA A 197 -5.17 -26.80 -15.46
N LYS A 198 -5.44 -27.48 -16.58
CA LYS A 198 -4.40 -28.06 -17.43
C LYS A 198 -3.47 -26.98 -17.99
N ASP A 199 -4.02 -25.91 -18.56
CA ASP A 199 -3.23 -24.85 -19.18
C ASP A 199 -2.42 -24.09 -18.10
N ALA A 200 -3.00 -23.87 -16.91
CA ALA A 200 -2.28 -23.26 -15.79
C ALA A 200 -1.09 -24.11 -15.31
N PHE A 201 -1.30 -25.42 -15.19
CA PHE A 201 -0.26 -26.36 -14.77
C PHE A 201 0.85 -26.48 -15.81
N LEU A 202 0.48 -26.70 -17.08
CA LEU A 202 1.44 -26.85 -18.19
C LEU A 202 2.20 -25.56 -18.48
N ALA A 203 1.67 -24.39 -18.09
CA ALA A 203 2.42 -23.13 -18.15
C ALA A 203 3.68 -23.16 -17.27
N GLY A 204 3.66 -23.91 -16.16
CA GLY A 204 4.78 -24.06 -15.23
C GLY A 204 4.46 -23.82 -13.76
N ASN A 205 3.18 -23.60 -13.41
CA ASN A 205 2.74 -23.48 -12.02
C ASN A 205 2.85 -24.83 -11.28
N ASP A 206 3.44 -24.82 -10.09
CA ASP A 206 3.53 -26.00 -9.24
C ASP A 206 2.26 -26.18 -8.39
N LEU A 207 1.65 -25.08 -7.95
CA LEU A 207 0.44 -25.05 -7.14
C LEU A 207 -0.67 -24.26 -7.85
N LEU A 208 -1.87 -24.84 -7.92
CA LEU A 208 -3.03 -24.20 -8.54
C LEU A 208 -4.02 -23.70 -7.50
N TYR A 209 -4.37 -22.41 -7.54
CA TYR A 209 -5.39 -21.85 -6.67
C TYR A 209 -6.79 -22.02 -7.28
N LEU A 210 -7.54 -23.00 -6.79
CA LEU A 210 -8.87 -23.36 -7.28
C LEU A 210 -10.01 -22.62 -6.53
N GLY A 211 -9.85 -21.32 -6.28
CA GLY A 211 -10.92 -20.48 -5.72
C GLY A 211 -11.94 -20.04 -6.78
N ASP A 212 -13.21 -19.96 -6.41
CA ASP A 212 -14.35 -19.60 -7.28
C ASP A 212 -14.47 -20.51 -8.51
N PHE A 213 -14.03 -21.77 -8.39
CA PHE A 213 -13.77 -22.70 -9.48
C PHE A 213 -15.05 -23.35 -10.07
N ALA A 214 -16.08 -22.53 -10.26
CA ALA A 214 -17.35 -22.84 -10.91
C ALA A 214 -17.88 -21.62 -11.64
N LEU A 215 -18.80 -21.83 -12.60
CA LEU A 215 -19.36 -20.74 -13.40
C LEU A 215 -20.02 -19.64 -12.55
N GLU A 216 -20.87 -20.05 -11.61
CA GLU A 216 -21.57 -19.17 -10.68
C GLU A 216 -20.73 -18.89 -9.43
N GLU A 217 -20.61 -17.62 -9.08
CA GLU A 217 -19.91 -17.16 -7.87
C GLU A 217 -20.63 -17.64 -6.60
N GLY A 218 -19.88 -18.08 -5.60
CA GLY A 218 -20.42 -18.58 -4.33
C GLY A 218 -21.09 -19.97 -4.41
N ASN A 219 -21.10 -20.65 -5.56
CA ASN A 219 -21.66 -21.99 -5.70
C ASN A 219 -20.64 -23.08 -5.31
N TYR A 220 -20.45 -23.25 -3.99
CA TYR A 220 -19.49 -24.21 -3.43
C TYR A 220 -19.72 -25.66 -3.88
N GLY A 221 -20.98 -26.06 -4.11
CA GLY A 221 -21.31 -27.42 -4.56
C GLY A 221 -20.81 -27.71 -5.97
N ALA A 222 -21.00 -26.76 -6.89
CA ALA A 222 -20.47 -26.84 -8.25
C ALA A 222 -18.94 -26.75 -8.27
N GLU A 223 -18.37 -25.86 -7.44
CA GLU A 223 -16.92 -25.69 -7.29
C GLU A 223 -16.25 -27.00 -6.86
N LEU A 224 -16.74 -27.61 -5.78
CA LEU A 224 -16.22 -28.89 -5.30
C LEU A 224 -16.36 -30.01 -6.34
N THR A 225 -17.42 -29.99 -7.14
CA THR A 225 -17.64 -30.97 -8.22
C THR A 225 -16.59 -30.81 -9.31
N ASN A 226 -16.34 -29.58 -9.77
CA ASN A 226 -15.31 -29.27 -10.77
C ASN A 226 -13.89 -29.59 -10.26
N ILE A 227 -13.60 -29.34 -8.98
CA ILE A 227 -12.32 -29.67 -8.36
C ILE A 227 -12.09 -31.19 -8.40
N LYS A 228 -13.06 -31.99 -7.93
CA LYS A 228 -12.96 -33.46 -7.94
C LYS A 228 -12.77 -34.00 -9.36
N ASP A 229 -13.56 -33.50 -10.30
CA ASP A 229 -13.50 -33.91 -11.69
C ASP A 229 -12.14 -33.56 -12.35
N THR A 230 -11.57 -32.41 -12.01
CA THR A 230 -10.21 -32.01 -12.41
C THR A 230 -9.14 -32.95 -11.85
N ILE A 231 -9.23 -33.29 -10.57
CA ILE A 231 -8.28 -34.20 -9.89
C ILE A 231 -8.34 -35.59 -10.53
N ASP A 232 -9.55 -36.13 -10.76
CA ASP A 232 -9.72 -37.43 -11.41
C ASP A 232 -9.13 -37.44 -12.83
N TRP A 233 -9.30 -36.35 -13.58
CA TRP A 233 -8.71 -36.18 -14.90
C TRP A 233 -7.17 -36.06 -14.83
N PHE A 234 -6.61 -35.30 -13.89
CA PHE A 234 -5.15 -35.21 -13.67
C PHE A 234 -4.57 -36.57 -13.31
N ARG A 235 -5.26 -37.38 -12.50
CA ARG A 235 -4.85 -38.75 -12.15
C ARG A 235 -4.78 -39.66 -13.38
N GLU A 236 -5.77 -39.58 -14.26
CA GLU A 236 -5.75 -40.31 -15.53
C GLU A 236 -4.53 -39.90 -16.37
N ARG A 237 -4.30 -38.59 -16.53
CA ARG A 237 -3.14 -38.06 -17.28
C ARG A 237 -1.81 -38.48 -16.67
N TYR A 238 -1.68 -38.42 -15.35
CA TYR A 238 -0.49 -38.91 -14.63
C TYR A 238 -0.16 -40.37 -14.96
N SER A 239 -1.18 -41.23 -15.09
CA SER A 239 -0.98 -42.64 -15.42
C SER A 239 -0.74 -42.93 -16.91
N THR A 240 -1.10 -42.00 -17.80
CA THR A 240 -1.15 -42.24 -19.27
C THR A 240 -0.15 -41.40 -20.06
N ASP A 241 0.35 -40.31 -19.51
CA ASP A 241 1.25 -39.36 -20.16
C ASP A 241 2.53 -39.17 -19.31
N GLN A 242 3.62 -39.76 -19.76
CA GLN A 242 4.90 -39.73 -19.06
C GLN A 242 5.47 -38.31 -18.90
N ALA A 243 5.25 -37.43 -19.88
CA ALA A 243 5.75 -36.05 -19.78
C ALA A 243 4.96 -35.28 -18.70
N PHE A 244 3.65 -35.50 -18.62
CA PHE A 244 2.81 -34.95 -17.57
C PHE A 244 3.21 -35.49 -16.19
N GLN A 245 3.48 -36.80 -16.08
CA GLN A 245 3.96 -37.43 -14.84
C GLN A 245 5.23 -36.75 -14.30
N VAL A 246 6.24 -36.55 -15.15
CA VAL A 246 7.51 -35.91 -14.74
C VAL A 246 7.28 -34.48 -14.24
N GLN A 247 6.38 -33.72 -14.88
CA GLN A 247 6.05 -32.37 -14.41
C GLN A 247 5.36 -32.39 -13.04
N VAL A 248 4.43 -33.33 -12.83
CA VAL A 248 3.75 -33.49 -11.53
C VAL A 248 4.74 -33.87 -10.44
N ASP A 249 5.61 -34.85 -10.68
CA ASP A 249 6.62 -35.28 -9.71
C ASP A 249 7.58 -34.13 -9.36
N THR A 250 7.97 -33.33 -10.35
CA THR A 250 8.83 -32.15 -10.15
C THR A 250 8.14 -31.08 -9.29
N ALA A 251 6.87 -30.76 -9.60
CA ALA A 251 6.09 -29.78 -8.83
C ALA A 251 5.88 -30.24 -7.38
N VAL A 252 5.48 -31.50 -7.20
CA VAL A 252 5.25 -32.09 -5.88
C VAL A 252 6.55 -32.14 -5.07
N LEU A 253 7.70 -32.45 -5.69
CA LEU A 253 8.99 -32.44 -5.02
C LEU A 253 9.30 -31.06 -4.41
N ARG A 254 9.15 -29.98 -5.19
CA ARG A 254 9.36 -28.61 -4.67
C ARG A 254 8.41 -28.26 -3.53
N ILE A 255 7.12 -28.64 -3.65
CA ILE A 255 6.12 -28.41 -2.60
C ILE A 255 6.51 -29.15 -1.31
N LEU A 256 6.96 -30.41 -1.42
CA LEU A 256 7.39 -31.19 -0.27
C LEU A 256 8.66 -30.63 0.37
N GLN A 257 9.62 -30.17 -0.45
CA GLN A 257 10.83 -29.51 0.04
C GLN A 257 10.51 -28.23 0.81
N LEU A 258 9.60 -27.38 0.29
CA LEU A 258 9.15 -26.20 1.02
C LEU A 258 8.51 -26.58 2.36
N LYS A 259 7.58 -27.54 2.36
CA LYS A 259 6.92 -28.00 3.60
C LYS A 259 7.91 -28.52 4.63
N LEU A 260 8.94 -29.26 4.22
CA LEU A 260 9.95 -29.74 5.14
C LEU A 260 10.78 -28.57 5.72
N ARG A 261 11.18 -27.62 4.87
CA ARG A 261 11.97 -26.45 5.28
C ARG A 261 11.23 -25.59 6.32
N LEU A 262 9.94 -25.32 6.09
CA LEU A 262 9.08 -24.56 7.02
C LEU A 262 8.97 -25.19 8.40
N TYR A 263 9.27 -26.49 8.54
CA TYR A 263 9.17 -27.24 9.79
C TYR A 263 10.51 -27.87 10.20
N ASN A 264 11.65 -27.24 9.84
CA ASN A 264 13.00 -27.69 10.21
C ASN A 264 13.24 -29.19 9.89
N GLU A 265 12.82 -29.61 8.70
CA GLU A 265 12.92 -30.99 8.21
C GLU A 265 12.15 -32.03 9.04
N SER A 266 11.24 -31.58 9.93
CA SER A 266 10.48 -32.43 10.85
C SER A 266 8.98 -32.16 10.78
N PHE A 267 8.27 -33.00 10.02
CA PHE A 267 6.82 -32.91 9.86
C PHE A 267 6.07 -33.78 10.90
N SER A 268 6.20 -33.44 12.18
CA SER A 268 5.49 -34.12 13.30
C SER A 268 4.24 -33.33 13.72
N SER A 269 3.25 -34.00 14.31
CA SER A 269 2.04 -33.33 14.81
C SER A 269 2.36 -32.28 15.88
N GLU A 270 3.37 -32.52 16.71
CA GLU A 270 3.83 -31.59 17.74
C GLU A 270 4.43 -30.31 17.13
N ASN A 271 5.06 -30.41 15.96
CA ASN A 271 5.70 -29.27 15.30
C ASN A 271 4.73 -28.45 14.42
N VAL A 272 3.64 -29.06 13.95
CA VAL A 272 2.68 -28.43 13.02
C VAL A 272 1.45 -27.86 13.74
N LEU A 273 1.03 -28.45 14.87
CA LEU A 273 -0.15 -28.00 15.59
C LEU A 273 0.14 -26.75 16.43
N ILE A 274 -0.77 -25.78 16.37
CA ILE A 274 -0.70 -24.57 17.20
C ILE A 274 -1.26 -24.77 18.59
N ASN A 275 -0.77 -23.97 19.55
CA ASN A 275 -1.41 -23.82 20.85
C ASN A 275 -2.43 -22.67 20.83
N VAL A 276 -3.71 -23.02 20.88
CA VAL A 276 -4.82 -22.05 20.82
C VAL A 276 -4.81 -21.07 22.00
N GLU A 277 -4.26 -21.45 23.15
CA GLU A 277 -4.16 -20.57 24.32
C GLU A 277 -3.23 -19.37 24.08
N ASN A 278 -2.28 -19.49 23.14
CA ASN A 278 -1.33 -18.42 22.81
C ASN A 278 -1.92 -17.39 21.83
N VAL A 279 -3.03 -17.69 21.16
CA VAL A 279 -3.61 -16.81 20.13
C VAL A 279 -4.02 -15.46 20.74
N THR A 280 -4.75 -15.48 21.85
CA THR A 280 -5.27 -14.26 22.49
C THR A 280 -4.21 -13.40 23.16
N THR A 281 -3.04 -13.98 23.46
CA THR A 281 -1.90 -13.29 24.06
C THR A 281 -0.87 -12.84 23.02
N THR A 282 -1.03 -13.22 21.75
CA THR A 282 -0.13 -12.85 20.66
C THR A 282 -0.79 -11.88 19.68
N VAL A 283 -1.99 -12.20 19.22
CA VAL A 283 -2.68 -11.43 18.16
C VAL A 283 -3.23 -10.11 18.73
N GLY A 284 -2.94 -9.01 18.03
CA GLY A 284 -3.47 -7.68 18.32
C GLY A 284 -2.86 -7.02 19.56
N GLN A 285 -1.69 -7.46 20.03
CA GLN A 285 -1.07 -6.92 21.24
C GLN A 285 -0.10 -5.75 20.98
N GLU A 286 0.40 -5.60 19.75
CA GLU A 286 1.56 -4.75 19.41
C GLU A 286 1.15 -3.35 18.90
N SER A 287 0.31 -2.64 19.67
CA SER A 287 -0.21 -1.32 19.28
C SER A 287 0.85 -0.20 19.27
N THR A 288 1.92 -0.33 20.07
CA THR A 288 2.98 0.70 20.15
C THR A 288 3.81 0.74 18.87
N ALA A 289 4.23 -0.43 18.35
CA ALA A 289 4.96 -0.51 17.10
C ALA A 289 4.13 0.04 15.92
N MET A 290 2.83 -0.27 15.87
CA MET A 290 1.93 0.26 14.85
C MET A 290 1.76 1.79 14.93
N PHE A 291 1.76 2.35 16.13
CA PHE A 291 1.75 3.80 16.32
C PHE A 291 3.04 4.46 15.82
N GLU A 292 4.21 3.90 16.11
CA GLU A 292 5.49 4.42 15.59
C GLU A 292 5.55 4.38 14.06
N ILE A 293 5.03 3.31 13.44
CA ILE A 293 4.91 3.21 11.99
C ILE A 293 3.96 4.28 11.45
N ALA A 294 2.80 4.46 12.09
CA ALA A 294 1.83 5.47 11.69
C ALA A 294 2.43 6.88 11.78
N GLN A 295 3.14 7.20 12.86
CA GLN A 295 3.85 8.46 13.05
C GLN A 295 4.85 8.74 11.92
N ASN A 296 5.62 7.73 11.50
CA ASN A 296 6.59 7.88 10.42
C ASN A 296 5.96 7.90 9.01
N ALA A 297 4.75 7.38 8.87
CA ALA A 297 4.04 7.32 7.59
C ALA A 297 3.19 8.57 7.29
N VAL A 298 2.79 9.35 8.30
CA VAL A 298 1.96 10.53 8.10
C VAL A 298 2.74 11.62 7.35
N THR A 299 2.15 12.07 6.25
CA THR A 299 2.77 12.94 5.25
C THR A 299 1.96 14.21 5.08
N LEU A 300 2.60 15.38 5.18
CA LEU A 300 1.97 16.63 4.77
C LEU A 300 2.12 16.78 3.25
N ILE A 301 1.00 16.64 2.53
CA ILE A 301 0.96 16.76 1.06
C ILE A 301 0.85 18.22 0.65
N PHE A 302 0.07 18.99 1.40
CA PHE A 302 -0.13 20.41 1.17
C PHE A 302 -0.43 21.16 2.47
N PRO A 303 0.06 22.40 2.65
CA PRO A 303 1.12 23.03 1.87
C PRO A 303 2.48 22.36 2.13
N THR A 304 3.59 22.95 1.67
CA THR A 304 4.90 22.47 2.10
C THR A 304 5.09 22.67 3.61
N VAL A 305 6.00 21.93 4.24
CA VAL A 305 6.27 22.08 5.69
C VAL A 305 6.70 23.50 6.06
N SER A 306 7.46 24.19 5.19
CA SER A 306 7.86 25.59 5.40
C SER A 306 6.67 26.57 5.35
N ASP A 307 5.69 26.29 4.49
CA ASP A 307 4.54 27.16 4.26
C ASP A 307 3.36 26.84 5.21
N LEU A 308 3.44 25.74 5.96
CA LEU A 308 2.40 25.33 6.91
C LEU A 308 2.15 26.41 7.96
N ALA A 309 3.21 27.05 8.46
CA ALA A 309 3.09 28.12 9.45
C ALA A 309 2.32 29.35 8.91
N GLU A 310 2.32 29.58 7.60
CA GLU A 310 1.57 30.68 6.98
C GLU A 310 0.08 30.32 6.78
N ARG A 311 -0.20 29.06 6.43
CA ARG A 311 -1.57 28.61 6.12
C ARG A 311 -2.35 28.10 7.32
N LEU A 312 -1.66 27.44 8.24
CA LEU A 312 -2.22 26.83 9.45
C LEU A 312 -1.33 27.18 10.66
N PRO A 313 -1.27 28.47 11.05
CA PRO A 313 -0.32 28.96 12.04
C PRO A 313 -0.52 28.39 13.44
N GLN A 314 -1.75 27.97 13.77
CA GLN A 314 -2.08 27.46 15.10
C GLN A 314 -3.04 26.27 15.00
N PRO A 315 -2.89 25.27 15.89
CA PRO A 315 -3.80 24.13 15.97
C PRO A 315 -5.19 24.57 16.50
N PRO A 316 -6.20 23.68 16.45
CA PRO A 316 -7.55 23.99 16.94
C PRO A 316 -7.54 24.44 18.39
N LYS A 317 -8.19 25.56 18.71
CA LYS A 317 -8.16 26.17 20.06
C LYS A 317 -9.41 25.90 20.85
N ARG A 318 -9.31 26.15 22.16
CA ARG A 318 -10.47 26.20 23.05
C ARG A 318 -11.46 27.27 22.60
N GLY A 319 -12.72 26.89 22.46
CA GLY A 319 -13.78 27.80 22.03
C GLY A 319 -14.19 27.64 20.56
N GLU A 320 -13.38 26.96 19.74
CA GLU A 320 -13.62 26.81 18.31
C GLU A 320 -14.53 25.62 17.99
N ASN A 321 -15.44 25.81 17.03
CA ASN A 321 -16.35 24.79 16.55
C ASN A 321 -15.75 24.03 15.38
N MET A 322 -15.93 22.71 15.38
CA MET A 322 -15.40 21.79 14.38
C MET A 322 -16.53 20.95 13.80
N VAL A 323 -16.53 20.79 12.49
CA VAL A 323 -17.40 19.85 11.79
C VAL A 323 -16.52 18.84 11.06
N ILE A 324 -16.80 17.56 11.26
CA ILE A 324 -16.09 16.47 10.62
C ILE A 324 -17.00 15.78 9.63
N PHE A 325 -16.50 15.54 8.42
CA PHE A 325 -17.16 14.70 7.43
C PHE A 325 -16.30 13.46 7.15
N THR A 326 -16.87 12.27 7.29
CA THR A 326 -16.17 11.00 7.05
C THR A 326 -16.79 10.24 5.89
N ASP A 327 -15.96 9.80 4.94
CA ASP A 327 -16.35 8.84 3.90
C ASP A 327 -16.55 7.46 4.55
N MET A 328 -17.76 7.20 5.03
CA MET A 328 -18.11 5.97 5.74
C MET A 328 -18.48 4.87 4.73
N ARG A 329 -17.66 3.81 4.72
CA ARG A 329 -17.95 2.58 3.96
C ARG A 329 -17.96 1.39 4.87
N THR A 330 -18.80 0.41 4.57
CA THR A 330 -18.84 -0.83 5.33
C THR A 330 -18.10 -1.95 4.61
N ALA A 331 -17.43 -2.79 5.39
CA ALA A 331 -16.83 -4.04 4.94
C ALA A 331 -17.31 -5.18 5.83
N GLN A 332 -17.43 -6.37 5.25
CA GLN A 332 -17.86 -7.57 5.94
C GLN A 332 -16.68 -8.55 5.99
N GLN A 333 -16.22 -8.88 7.20
CA GLN A 333 -15.03 -9.72 7.37
C GLN A 333 -15.27 -11.20 7.06
N CYS A 334 -16.51 -11.67 7.18
CA CYS A 334 -16.90 -13.04 6.88
C CYS A 334 -18.36 -13.07 6.42
N SER A 335 -18.78 -14.15 5.75
CA SER A 335 -20.14 -14.28 5.18
C SER A 335 -21.28 -14.12 6.19
N SER A 336 -21.02 -14.38 7.48
CA SER A 336 -21.98 -14.25 8.59
C SER A 336 -21.72 -13.06 9.52
N CYS A 337 -20.61 -12.33 9.34
CA CYS A 337 -20.22 -11.23 10.21
C CYS A 337 -21.09 -10.00 9.92
N PRO A 338 -21.48 -9.19 10.92
CA PRO A 338 -22.15 -7.92 10.65
C PRO A 338 -21.19 -6.99 9.87
N PRO A 339 -21.67 -6.27 8.85
CA PRO A 339 -20.87 -5.23 8.18
C PRO A 339 -20.38 -4.21 9.20
N GLN A 340 -19.08 -3.90 9.16
CA GLN A 340 -18.45 -2.91 10.02
C GLN A 340 -17.97 -1.72 9.18
N PRO A 341 -18.08 -0.48 9.68
CA PRO A 341 -17.50 0.66 9.00
C PRO A 341 -15.97 0.54 8.96
N LEU A 342 -15.36 0.86 7.81
CA LEU A 342 -13.91 0.95 7.65
C LEU A 342 -13.34 2.07 8.51
N ILE A 343 -14.03 3.21 8.52
CA ILE A 343 -13.86 4.31 9.47
C ILE A 343 -15.26 4.69 9.93
N GLY A 344 -15.50 4.64 11.23
CA GLY A 344 -16.78 5.06 11.80
C GLY A 344 -16.98 6.57 11.64
N GLU A 345 -18.23 7.01 11.48
CA GLU A 345 -18.59 8.43 11.31
C GLU A 345 -17.94 9.32 12.38
N THR A 346 -18.06 8.92 13.65
CA THR A 346 -17.52 9.64 14.82
C THR A 346 -16.10 9.22 15.20
N ALA A 347 -15.39 8.43 14.37
CA ALA A 347 -14.08 7.89 14.76
C ALA A 347 -13.04 8.99 15.04
N ILE A 348 -12.99 10.01 14.19
CA ILE A 348 -12.09 11.17 14.33
C ILE A 348 -12.53 12.03 15.53
N GLU A 349 -13.82 12.32 15.66
CA GLU A 349 -14.39 13.09 16.79
C GLU A 349 -14.09 12.42 18.13
N ASN A 350 -14.40 11.13 18.26
CA ASN A 350 -14.16 10.36 19.48
C ASN A 350 -12.68 10.40 19.84
N ARG A 351 -11.79 10.35 18.84
CA ARG A 351 -10.35 10.41 19.10
C ARG A 351 -9.89 11.80 19.54
N ILE A 352 -10.39 12.87 18.89
CA ILE A 352 -10.16 14.25 19.33
C ILE A 352 -10.66 14.44 20.77
N LEU A 353 -11.86 13.97 21.11
CA LEU A 353 -12.40 14.09 22.47
C LEU A 353 -11.63 13.24 23.48
N THR A 354 -11.10 12.10 23.08
CA THR A 354 -10.26 11.27 23.96
C THR A 354 -8.96 12.00 24.34
N LEU A 355 -8.29 12.61 23.36
CA LEU A 355 -7.00 13.29 23.56
C LEU A 355 -7.13 14.72 24.09
N TYR A 356 -8.08 15.47 23.57
CA TYR A 356 -8.22 16.91 23.77
C TYR A 356 -9.54 17.31 24.41
N GLY A 357 -10.44 16.35 24.65
CA GLY A 357 -11.71 16.58 25.34
C GLY A 357 -11.55 16.71 26.87
N PRO A 358 -12.66 16.70 27.62
CA PRO A 358 -12.67 16.90 29.07
C PRO A 358 -11.81 15.91 29.87
N THR A 359 -11.60 14.70 29.35
CA THR A 359 -10.74 13.67 29.96
C THR A 359 -9.28 13.75 29.53
N GLY A 360 -8.97 14.54 28.50
CA GLY A 360 -7.62 14.75 27.97
C GLY A 360 -7.11 16.15 28.33
N SER A 361 -6.69 16.95 27.33
CA SER A 361 -6.19 18.32 27.55
C SER A 361 -7.27 19.36 27.88
N ASN A 362 -8.57 19.00 27.76
CA ASN A 362 -9.71 19.89 27.96
C ASN A 362 -9.74 21.13 27.04
N GLN A 363 -9.16 21.00 25.85
CA GLN A 363 -9.11 22.00 24.79
C GLN A 363 -10.39 22.01 23.95
N VAL A 364 -11.01 20.86 23.73
CA VAL A 364 -12.24 20.70 22.94
C VAL A 364 -13.39 20.30 23.85
N GLN A 365 -14.56 20.93 23.71
CA GLN A 365 -15.76 20.50 24.43
C GLN A 365 -16.65 19.64 23.52
N PRO A 366 -17.36 18.62 24.04
CA PRO A 366 -18.23 17.77 23.22
C PRO A 366 -19.30 18.53 22.43
N GLN A 367 -19.73 19.70 22.89
CA GLN A 367 -20.74 20.53 22.21
C GLN A 367 -20.17 21.35 21.04
N GLN A 368 -18.85 21.33 20.83
CA GLN A 368 -18.15 22.13 19.83
C GLN A 368 -17.64 21.29 18.67
N ILE A 369 -17.89 19.99 18.68
CA ILE A 369 -17.45 19.07 17.65
C ILE A 369 -18.63 18.19 17.25
N THR A 370 -18.86 18.07 15.96
CA THR A 370 -19.93 17.24 15.41
C THR A 370 -19.43 16.52 14.16
N SER A 371 -19.73 15.23 14.05
CA SER A 371 -19.42 14.43 12.88
C SER A 371 -20.66 14.15 12.03
N PHE A 372 -20.43 13.99 10.73
CA PHE A 372 -21.43 13.58 9.75
C PHE A 372 -20.78 12.66 8.71
N SER A 373 -21.59 11.86 8.02
CA SER A 373 -21.13 11.09 6.87
C SER A 373 -21.07 11.94 5.60
N TYR A 374 -20.35 11.48 4.58
CA TYR A 374 -20.41 12.09 3.24
C TYR A 374 -21.82 12.02 2.63
N ALA A 375 -22.65 11.05 3.02
CA ALA A 375 -24.04 10.99 2.57
C ALA A 375 -24.87 12.15 3.14
N ASP A 376 -24.63 12.53 4.40
CA ASP A 376 -25.31 13.68 5.01
C ASP A 376 -24.85 15.00 4.39
N LEU A 377 -23.55 15.11 4.09
CA LEU A 377 -23.01 16.24 3.33
C LEU A 377 -23.64 16.34 1.94
N GLN A 378 -23.77 15.22 1.23
CA GLN A 378 -24.42 15.22 -0.08
C GLN A 378 -25.90 15.62 0.04
N ALA A 379 -26.61 15.15 1.05
CA ALA A 379 -28.00 15.57 1.31
C ALA A 379 -28.14 17.08 1.59
N PHE A 380 -27.13 17.69 2.22
CA PHE A 380 -27.05 19.15 2.39
C PHE A 380 -26.82 19.88 1.06
N LEU A 381 -25.91 19.38 0.21
CA LEU A 381 -25.62 19.97 -1.10
C LEU A 381 -26.83 19.84 -2.05
N ASP A 382 -27.50 18.69 -2.05
CA ASP A 382 -28.69 18.42 -2.87
C ASP A 382 -29.88 19.34 -2.54
N ALA A 383 -29.95 19.87 -1.32
CA ALA A 383 -30.94 20.86 -0.93
C ALA A 383 -30.71 22.25 -1.56
N GLY A 384 -29.53 22.46 -2.17
CA GLY A 384 -29.13 23.68 -2.84
C GLY A 384 -28.59 24.75 -1.90
N PRO A 385 -28.21 25.93 -2.45
CA PRO A 385 -27.52 26.98 -1.68
C PRO A 385 -28.44 27.78 -0.74
N GLY A 386 -29.75 27.56 -0.82
CA GLY A 386 -30.73 28.24 0.05
C GLY A 386 -30.78 27.64 1.45
N PRO A 387 -31.30 28.37 2.46
CA PRO A 387 -31.47 27.83 3.79
C PRO A 387 -32.49 26.68 3.78
N ILE A 388 -32.10 25.54 4.31
CA ILE A 388 -32.98 24.40 4.60
C ILE A 388 -33.89 24.82 5.76
N ILE A 389 -35.20 24.81 5.52
CA ILE A 389 -36.22 25.16 6.51
C ILE A 389 -36.95 23.87 6.93
N LEU A 390 -37.02 23.62 8.23
CA LEU A 390 -37.84 22.53 8.75
C LEU A 390 -39.32 22.77 8.40
N PRO A 391 -40.04 21.78 7.85
CA PRO A 391 -41.47 21.92 7.65
C PRO A 391 -42.13 22.11 9.02
N THR A 392 -42.82 23.24 9.20
CA THR A 392 -43.64 23.48 10.40
C THR A 392 -44.65 22.36 10.52
N PRO A 393 -44.79 21.67 11.67
CA PRO A 393 -45.86 20.70 11.84
C PRO A 393 -47.19 21.41 11.59
N VAL A 394 -47.96 20.92 10.63
CA VAL A 394 -49.32 21.40 10.37
C VAL A 394 -50.12 21.08 11.63
N ILE A 395 -50.40 22.09 12.45
CA ILE A 395 -51.39 21.97 13.51
C ILE A 395 -52.73 21.92 12.79
N THR A 396 -53.20 20.71 12.47
CA THR A 396 -54.58 20.52 12.02
C THR A 396 -55.46 20.79 13.24
N SER A 397 -55.95 22.01 13.38
CA SER A 397 -56.96 22.36 14.37
C SER A 397 -58.30 21.79 13.92
N THR A 398 -58.51 20.50 14.13
CA THR A 398 -59.82 19.86 14.03
C THR A 398 -59.91 18.86 15.18
N ASP A 399 -60.41 19.33 16.32
CA ASP A 399 -61.76 18.98 16.73
C ASP A 399 -62.11 19.65 18.06
N THR A 400 -63.28 20.29 18.07
CA THR A 400 -64.03 20.64 19.27
C THR A 400 -64.30 19.38 20.08
N VAL A 401 -63.57 19.19 21.18
CA VAL A 401 -63.85 18.13 22.15
C VAL A 401 -65.01 18.57 23.04
N GLU A 402 -66.09 17.82 22.94
CA GLU A 402 -67.24 17.84 23.84
C GLU A 402 -66.81 17.33 25.22
N ILE A 403 -67.11 18.10 26.27
CA ILE A 403 -66.77 17.76 27.65
C ILE A 403 -67.61 16.56 28.10
N THR A 404 -66.99 15.38 28.21
CA THR A 404 -67.48 14.28 29.07
C THR A 404 -66.32 13.68 29.87
N ALA A 405 -66.55 13.46 31.16
CA ALA A 405 -65.53 13.18 32.16
C ALA A 405 -65.19 11.68 32.31
N SER A 406 -63.91 11.34 32.38
CA SER A 406 -63.32 10.33 33.29
C SER A 406 -61.78 10.38 33.25
N PRO A 407 -61.08 9.99 34.35
CA PRO A 407 -59.67 10.33 34.56
C PRO A 407 -58.70 9.20 34.14
N GLU A 408 -57.42 9.58 34.06
CA GLU A 408 -56.22 8.74 33.94
C GLU A 408 -55.92 8.11 32.57
N SER A 409 -55.12 8.84 31.79
CA SER A 409 -54.08 8.21 30.95
C SER A 409 -52.85 9.12 30.95
N THR A 410 -51.79 8.66 31.61
CA THR A 410 -50.45 9.22 31.52
C THR A 410 -49.89 8.94 30.13
N THR A 411 -50.04 9.89 29.21
CA THR A 411 -49.37 9.84 27.91
C THR A 411 -47.93 10.34 28.07
N THR A 412 -46.97 9.43 27.98
CA THR A 412 -45.57 9.77 27.72
C THR A 412 -45.52 10.52 26.38
N PRO A 413 -44.88 11.71 26.28
CA PRO A 413 -44.82 12.43 25.01
C PRO A 413 -44.04 11.61 23.97
N SER A 414 -44.58 11.48 22.76
CA SER A 414 -43.84 10.95 21.60
C SER A 414 -42.55 11.74 21.39
N PRO A 415 -41.42 11.09 21.05
CA PRO A 415 -40.18 11.79 20.74
C PRO A 415 -40.41 12.75 19.57
N THR A 416 -39.93 13.99 19.72
CA THR A 416 -39.88 14.97 18.63
C THR A 416 -39.11 14.37 17.46
N PRO A 417 -39.64 14.41 16.22
CA PRO A 417 -38.94 13.86 15.07
C PRO A 417 -37.58 14.53 14.91
N GLU A 418 -36.55 13.72 14.73
CA GLU A 418 -35.19 14.18 14.50
C GLU A 418 -35.13 15.00 13.20
N PRO A 419 -34.50 16.20 13.21
CA PRO A 419 -34.37 17.00 12.00
C PRO A 419 -33.61 16.24 10.89
N PRO A 420 -33.94 16.49 9.60
CA PRO A 420 -33.30 15.78 8.49
C PRO A 420 -31.79 16.09 8.45
N PRO A 421 -30.94 15.14 7.98
CA PRO A 421 -29.48 15.28 8.06
C PRO A 421 -28.93 16.56 7.43
N GLY A 422 -29.44 16.96 6.26
CA GLY A 422 -29.01 18.20 5.61
C GLY A 422 -29.25 19.46 6.48
N TYR A 423 -30.34 19.49 7.26
CA TYR A 423 -30.59 20.58 8.21
C TYR A 423 -29.60 20.55 9.37
N GLN A 424 -29.26 19.37 9.89
CA GLN A 424 -28.27 19.23 10.96
C GLN A 424 -26.89 19.72 10.50
N VAL A 425 -26.47 19.31 9.29
CA VAL A 425 -25.23 19.78 8.65
C VAL A 425 -25.24 21.30 8.48
N GLN A 426 -26.36 21.88 8.00
CA GLN A 426 -26.49 23.33 7.87
C GLN A 426 -26.26 24.06 9.20
N GLU A 427 -26.89 23.59 10.29
CA GLU A 427 -26.75 24.23 11.59
C GLU A 427 -25.34 24.06 12.15
N ALA A 428 -24.72 22.89 11.98
CA ALA A 428 -23.35 22.64 12.42
C ALA A 428 -22.32 23.51 11.69
N LEU A 429 -22.55 23.80 10.41
CA LEU A 429 -21.68 24.69 9.62
C LEU A 429 -21.86 26.18 9.97
N ARG A 430 -22.83 26.56 10.82
CA ARG A 430 -22.95 27.94 11.29
C ARG A 430 -21.83 28.27 12.28
N ASN A 431 -21.03 29.29 11.96
CA ASN A 431 -19.90 29.73 12.79
C ASN A 431 -18.88 28.61 13.06
N VAL A 432 -18.66 27.72 12.08
CA VAL A 432 -17.61 26.72 12.13
C VAL A 432 -16.24 27.38 11.92
N GLN A 433 -15.23 26.95 12.67
CA GLN A 433 -13.83 27.38 12.47
C GLN A 433 -13.00 26.27 11.81
N TRP A 434 -13.37 25.01 11.97
CA TRP A 434 -12.66 23.87 11.41
C TRP A 434 -13.60 22.95 10.65
N ILE A 435 -13.27 22.68 9.40
CA ILE A 435 -13.96 21.66 8.60
C ILE A 435 -12.92 20.58 8.28
N ILE A 436 -13.15 19.39 8.80
CA ILE A 436 -12.21 18.27 8.69
C ILE A 436 -12.85 17.18 7.85
N PHE A 437 -12.13 16.69 6.85
CA PHE A 437 -12.59 15.62 5.97
C PHE A 437 -11.73 14.36 6.16
N GLY A 438 -12.36 13.22 6.41
CA GLY A 438 -11.74 11.89 6.27
C GLY A 438 -12.12 11.26 4.94
N MET A 439 -11.19 11.23 3.98
CA MET A 439 -11.41 10.71 2.63
C MET A 439 -10.87 9.28 2.50
N LEU A 440 -11.61 8.41 1.78
CA LEU A 440 -11.20 7.04 1.50
C LEU A 440 -10.84 6.77 0.04
N ASP A 441 -11.55 7.27 -0.95
CA ASP A 441 -11.11 7.19 -2.36
C ASP A 441 -11.92 8.17 -3.24
N GLY A 442 -11.75 8.10 -4.56
CA GLY A 442 -12.52 8.87 -5.54
C GLY A 442 -13.69 8.12 -6.17
N ALA A 443 -14.22 7.05 -5.56
CA ALA A 443 -15.34 6.29 -6.11
C ALA A 443 -16.70 7.02 -5.93
N ALA A 444 -17.74 6.49 -6.57
CA ALA A 444 -19.09 7.05 -6.49
C ALA A 444 -19.56 7.19 -5.02
N GLY A 445 -19.94 8.39 -4.62
CA GLY A 445 -20.27 8.75 -3.24
C GLY A 445 -19.18 9.56 -2.51
N SER A 446 -17.93 9.52 -2.99
CA SER A 446 -16.83 10.32 -2.44
C SER A 446 -16.74 11.73 -3.05
N GLU A 447 -17.59 12.03 -4.05
CA GLU A 447 -17.69 13.36 -4.69
C GLU A 447 -18.25 14.45 -3.76
N ALA A 448 -18.79 14.10 -2.59
CA ALA A 448 -19.37 15.07 -1.65
C ALA A 448 -18.35 16.14 -1.24
N LEU A 449 -17.07 15.76 -1.04
CA LEU A 449 -15.99 16.71 -0.75
C LEU A 449 -15.75 17.65 -1.94
N THR A 450 -15.55 17.12 -3.15
CA THR A 450 -15.26 17.91 -4.35
C THR A 450 -16.43 18.84 -4.69
N ASN A 451 -17.66 18.35 -4.54
CA ASN A 451 -18.89 19.14 -4.71
C ASN A 451 -19.00 20.25 -3.66
N PHE A 452 -18.69 19.96 -2.40
CA PHE A 452 -18.68 20.98 -1.33
C PHE A 452 -17.68 22.10 -1.62
N LEU A 453 -16.44 21.76 -2.00
CA LEU A 453 -15.41 22.74 -2.35
C LEU A 453 -15.83 23.60 -3.55
N LYS A 454 -16.58 23.05 -4.50
CA LYS A 454 -17.06 23.76 -5.69
C LYS A 454 -18.28 24.63 -5.43
N GLU A 455 -19.25 24.12 -4.69
CA GLU A 455 -20.58 24.73 -4.54
C GLU A 455 -20.67 25.67 -3.33
N ARG A 456 -19.84 25.46 -2.30
CA ARG A 456 -19.85 26.23 -1.04
C ARG A 456 -18.52 26.94 -0.72
N PRO A 457 -17.94 27.71 -1.66
CA PRO A 457 -16.72 28.48 -1.40
C PRO A 457 -16.91 29.55 -0.31
N ASP A 458 -18.16 29.93 -0.02
CA ASP A 458 -18.52 30.84 1.07
C ASP A 458 -18.20 30.27 2.46
N LEU A 459 -18.36 28.96 2.65
CA LEU A 459 -18.06 28.26 3.90
C LEU A 459 -16.57 27.94 4.03
N VAL A 460 -15.94 27.54 2.93
CA VAL A 460 -14.51 27.20 2.88
C VAL A 460 -13.63 28.39 3.25
N ARG A 461 -13.95 29.61 2.79
CA ARG A 461 -13.12 30.81 3.02
C ARG A 461 -13.03 31.26 4.48
N ASN A 462 -14.01 30.88 5.31
CA ASN A 462 -14.13 31.36 6.69
C ASN A 462 -13.68 30.32 7.73
N ALA A 463 -13.22 29.15 7.29
CA ALA A 463 -12.82 28.05 8.15
C ALA A 463 -11.46 27.48 7.72
N ASN A 464 -10.76 26.86 8.66
CA ASN A 464 -9.62 26.01 8.36
C ASN A 464 -10.14 24.71 7.79
N VAL A 465 -9.83 24.42 6.52
CA VAL A 465 -10.27 23.21 5.84
C VAL A 465 -9.13 22.22 5.76
N VAL A 466 -9.27 21.08 6.43
CA VAL A 466 -8.25 20.04 6.51
C VAL A 466 -8.79 18.74 5.91
N VAL A 467 -7.99 18.08 5.08
CA VAL A 467 -8.32 16.77 4.51
C VAL A 467 -7.30 15.73 4.97
N PHE A 468 -7.79 14.62 5.52
CA PHE A 468 -7.04 13.40 5.78
C PHE A 468 -7.35 12.37 4.69
N ALA A 469 -6.33 11.95 3.94
CA ALA A 469 -6.42 10.81 3.04
C ALA A 469 -6.05 9.52 3.78
N TYR A 470 -7.04 8.76 4.24
CA TYR A 470 -6.84 7.44 4.90
C TYR A 470 -6.64 6.29 3.89
N ASN A 471 -6.42 6.64 2.63
CA ASN A 471 -6.07 5.75 1.53
C ASN A 471 -5.13 6.54 0.60
N ALA A 472 -5.15 6.25 -0.70
CA ALA A 472 -4.33 6.95 -1.68
C ALA A 472 -4.59 8.47 -1.71
N PRO A 473 -3.55 9.31 -1.87
CA PRO A 473 -3.67 10.77 -1.72
C PRO A 473 -3.90 11.55 -3.03
N TYR A 474 -4.12 10.89 -4.16
CA TYR A 474 -4.13 11.51 -5.49
C TYR A 474 -5.53 11.69 -6.10
N TYR A 475 -6.57 11.71 -5.27
CA TYR A 475 -7.96 11.86 -5.73
C TYR A 475 -8.40 13.33 -5.91
N LEU A 476 -7.66 14.30 -5.35
CA LEU A 476 -7.96 15.73 -5.47
C LEU A 476 -7.06 16.41 -6.50
N ASP A 477 -7.64 17.33 -7.27
CA ASP A 477 -6.91 18.15 -8.24
C ASP A 477 -6.29 19.41 -7.62
N SER A 478 -5.51 20.15 -8.41
CA SER A 478 -4.85 21.38 -7.93
C SER A 478 -5.83 22.50 -7.56
N THR A 479 -6.99 22.54 -8.20
CA THR A 479 -8.03 23.54 -7.93
C THR A 479 -8.64 23.29 -6.56
N GLU A 480 -8.97 22.04 -6.26
CA GLU A 480 -9.52 21.59 -4.99
C GLU A 480 -8.49 21.79 -3.86
N ILE A 481 -7.26 21.31 -4.05
CA ILE A 481 -6.20 21.40 -3.04
C ILE A 481 -5.87 22.86 -2.71
N SER A 482 -5.91 23.78 -3.68
CA SER A 482 -5.61 25.20 -3.45
C SER A 482 -6.54 25.87 -2.44
N GLN A 483 -7.75 25.31 -2.23
CA GLN A 483 -8.74 25.80 -1.29
C GLN A 483 -8.53 25.27 0.14
N LEU A 484 -7.64 24.30 0.33
CA LEU A 484 -7.39 23.66 1.61
C LEU A 484 -6.37 24.44 2.45
N SER A 485 -6.55 24.39 3.77
CA SER A 485 -5.56 24.84 4.75
C SER A 485 -4.45 23.80 4.92
N ALA A 486 -4.82 22.51 4.92
CA ALA A 486 -3.88 21.40 4.92
C ALA A 486 -4.47 20.14 4.25
N PHE A 487 -3.62 19.37 3.55
CA PHE A 487 -3.93 18.06 3.01
C PHE A 487 -2.88 17.07 3.51
N ILE A 488 -3.32 16.03 4.21
CA ILE A 488 -2.46 15.11 4.96
C ILE A 488 -2.72 13.69 4.47
N GLY A 489 -1.66 13.01 4.03
CA GLY A 489 -1.65 11.59 3.68
C GLY A 489 -1.47 10.74 4.94
N VAL A 490 -2.46 9.87 5.21
CA VAL A 490 -2.47 8.95 6.36
C VAL A 490 -2.34 7.49 5.90
N TYR A 491 -2.84 7.14 4.72
CA TYR A 491 -2.60 5.85 4.05
C TYR A 491 -3.18 4.58 4.71
N SER A 492 -3.77 4.67 5.90
CA SER A 492 -4.40 3.53 6.58
C SER A 492 -5.61 3.95 7.39
N LYS A 493 -6.54 3.02 7.60
CA LYS A 493 -7.83 3.21 8.27
C LYS A 493 -7.83 2.70 9.72
N SER A 494 -6.69 2.18 10.20
CA SER A 494 -6.60 1.63 11.56
C SER A 494 -6.66 2.73 12.63
N THR A 495 -6.95 2.33 13.86
CA THR A 495 -7.11 3.25 14.98
C THR A 495 -5.83 4.02 15.30
N GLU A 496 -4.66 3.42 15.13
CA GLU A 496 -3.34 4.04 15.36
C GLU A 496 -3.07 5.17 14.36
N TYR A 497 -3.50 4.98 13.11
CA TYR A 497 -3.38 5.99 12.06
C TYR A 497 -4.37 7.14 12.25
N ILE A 498 -5.58 6.86 12.76
CA ILE A 498 -6.54 7.90 13.18
C ILE A 498 -6.01 8.68 14.39
N ASP A 499 -5.34 8.00 15.35
CA ASP A 499 -4.67 8.70 16.45
C ASP A 499 -3.60 9.66 15.94
N THR A 500 -2.73 9.15 15.07
CA THR A 500 -1.60 9.90 14.53
C THR A 500 -2.08 11.10 13.70
N SER A 501 -3.12 10.94 12.88
CA SER A 501 -3.68 12.05 12.08
C SER A 501 -4.23 13.16 12.96
N VAL A 502 -4.92 12.80 14.05
CA VAL A 502 -5.44 13.75 15.04
C VAL A 502 -4.30 14.47 15.78
N ARG A 503 -3.25 13.77 16.19
CA ARG A 503 -2.07 14.41 16.82
C ARG A 503 -1.31 15.33 15.87
N ALA A 504 -1.20 14.94 14.60
CA ALA A 504 -0.58 15.76 13.56
C ALA A 504 -1.37 17.05 13.30
N LEU A 505 -2.71 16.99 13.25
CA LEU A 505 -3.57 18.17 13.15
C LEU A 505 -3.40 19.16 14.30
N PHE A 506 -3.23 18.64 15.52
CA PHE A 506 -2.94 19.45 16.71
C PHE A 506 -1.45 19.83 16.85
N GLN A 507 -0.63 19.50 15.84
CA GLN A 507 0.80 19.83 15.74
C GLN A 507 1.64 19.25 16.89
N GLU A 508 1.22 18.12 17.47
CA GLU A 508 2.01 17.39 18.47
C GLU A 508 3.08 16.49 17.85
N LEU A 509 2.89 16.10 16.59
CA LEU A 509 3.78 15.23 15.84
C LEU A 509 4.31 15.94 14.60
N PRO A 510 5.60 15.78 14.26
CA PRO A 510 6.15 16.27 13.01
C PRO A 510 5.64 15.44 11.83
N TYR A 511 5.56 16.07 10.66
CA TYR A 511 5.33 15.39 9.39
C TYR A 511 6.67 14.94 8.84
N VAL A 512 6.97 13.65 8.94
CA VAL A 512 8.24 13.07 8.48
C VAL A 512 8.08 12.22 7.22
N GLY A 513 6.87 11.77 6.92
CA GLY A 513 6.59 10.99 5.73
C GLY A 513 6.72 11.81 4.45
N ALA A 514 7.01 11.12 3.34
CA ALA A 514 6.99 11.66 1.99
C ALA A 514 6.02 10.83 1.12
N PRO A 515 5.37 11.43 0.10
CA PRO A 515 4.51 10.66 -0.78
C PRO A 515 5.28 9.57 -1.54
N PRO A 516 4.84 8.30 -1.51
CA PRO A 516 5.51 7.18 -2.20
C PRO A 516 5.12 7.08 -3.68
N VAL A 517 4.35 8.03 -4.19
CA VAL A 517 3.76 8.07 -5.53
C VAL A 517 3.66 9.50 -6.03
N ASN A 518 3.49 9.69 -7.34
CA ASN A 518 3.20 11.01 -7.91
C ASN A 518 1.87 11.57 -7.38
N ILE A 519 1.82 12.87 -7.11
CA ILE A 519 0.60 13.59 -6.76
C ILE A 519 0.50 14.84 -7.65
N SER A 520 -0.23 14.70 -8.76
CA SER A 520 -0.38 15.76 -9.76
C SER A 520 -0.99 17.04 -9.19
N GLY A 521 -1.92 16.92 -8.24
CA GLY A 521 -2.59 18.05 -7.60
C GLY A 521 -1.64 19.03 -6.88
N VAL A 522 -0.47 18.56 -6.45
CA VAL A 522 0.59 19.40 -5.85
C VAL A 522 1.88 19.43 -6.67
N ARG A 523 1.87 18.85 -7.88
CA ARG A 523 3.05 18.70 -8.76
C ARG A 523 4.22 17.97 -8.09
N TYR A 524 3.89 16.99 -7.25
CA TYR A 524 4.89 16.12 -6.64
C TYR A 524 5.22 14.97 -7.60
N GLU A 525 6.47 14.94 -8.09
CA GLU A 525 6.98 13.94 -9.02
C GLU A 525 8.02 13.06 -8.32
N LEU A 526 7.64 11.83 -7.95
CA LEU A 526 8.41 10.89 -7.14
C LEU A 526 9.84 10.70 -7.67
N PHE A 527 10.00 10.43 -8.96
CA PHE A 527 11.32 10.22 -9.58
C PHE A 527 12.23 11.45 -9.52
N THR A 528 11.69 12.65 -9.35
CA THR A 528 12.50 13.84 -9.07
C THR A 528 12.89 13.87 -7.60
N GLN A 529 11.98 13.48 -6.71
CA GLN A 529 12.19 13.52 -5.27
C GLN A 529 13.16 12.44 -4.77
N THR A 530 13.26 11.32 -5.48
CA THR A 530 14.20 10.22 -5.18
C THR A 530 15.59 10.42 -5.82
N GLN A 531 15.82 11.54 -6.53
CA GLN A 531 17.15 11.89 -7.04
C GLN A 531 18.04 12.49 -5.95
N PRO A 532 19.38 12.36 -6.07
CA PRO A 532 20.33 12.98 -5.15
C PRO A 532 20.07 14.48 -5.00
N ASN A 533 20.06 14.97 -3.76
CA ASN A 533 19.86 16.38 -3.48
C ASN A 533 21.07 17.20 -3.97
N PRO A 534 20.90 18.11 -4.94
CA PRO A 534 22.01 18.87 -5.52
C PRO A 534 22.64 19.87 -4.55
N ASP A 535 21.92 20.26 -3.50
CA ASP A 535 22.38 21.22 -2.49
C ASP A 535 23.09 20.53 -1.32
N GLN A 536 23.13 19.20 -1.28
CA GLN A 536 23.84 18.46 -0.24
C GLN A 536 25.36 18.59 -0.42
N ILE A 537 26.04 19.05 0.61
CA ILE A 537 27.50 18.87 0.73
C ILE A 537 27.75 17.43 1.17
N ILE A 538 28.36 16.63 0.29
CA ILE A 538 28.72 15.24 0.58
C ILE A 538 30.06 15.25 1.32
N GLU A 539 30.02 14.93 2.62
CA GLU A 539 31.23 14.79 3.43
C GLU A 539 32.12 13.66 2.90
N LEU A 540 33.43 13.85 2.97
CA LEU A 540 34.44 12.87 2.56
C LEU A 540 35.30 12.49 3.77
N PHE A 541 35.45 11.19 3.97
CA PHE A 541 36.17 10.59 5.10
C PHE A 541 37.34 9.76 4.60
N VAL A 542 38.43 9.75 5.39
CA VAL A 542 39.52 8.79 5.23
C VAL A 542 39.32 7.66 6.23
N VAL A 543 39.43 6.42 5.76
CA VAL A 543 39.21 5.20 6.56
C VAL A 543 40.55 4.50 6.78
N ASP A 544 41.05 4.55 8.02
CA ASP A 544 42.27 3.86 8.45
C ASP A 544 41.94 2.78 9.49
N GLU A 545 42.26 1.52 9.21
CA GLU A 545 42.20 0.38 10.16
C GLU A 545 41.02 0.44 11.17
N ASP A 546 39.80 0.70 10.68
CA ASP A 546 38.52 0.81 11.42
C ASP A 546 38.16 2.17 12.09
N GLU A 547 39.03 3.19 12.04
CA GLU A 547 38.69 4.56 12.41
C GLU A 547 38.26 5.39 11.18
N VAL A 548 37.07 5.98 11.26
CA VAL A 548 36.55 6.92 10.27
C VAL A 548 36.87 8.33 10.76
N SER A 549 37.85 8.99 10.14
CA SER A 549 38.18 10.39 10.46
C SER A 549 37.53 11.34 9.46
N LEU A 550 36.92 12.41 9.97
CA LEU A 550 36.47 13.52 9.15
C LEU A 550 37.70 14.23 8.58
N THR A 551 37.65 14.57 7.29
CA THR A 551 38.64 15.49 6.69
C THR A 551 38.36 16.96 7.06
N GLU A 552 37.82 17.21 8.25
CA GLU A 552 37.32 18.52 8.71
C GLU A 552 38.42 19.58 8.88
N ASN A 553 39.69 19.20 8.84
CA ASN A 553 40.78 20.15 8.91
C ASN A 553 41.37 20.37 7.52
N ASP A 554 41.50 21.64 7.11
CA ASP A 554 42.35 22.13 6.01
C ASP A 554 43.85 21.80 6.22
N GLU A 555 44.18 20.90 7.16
CA GLU A 555 45.51 20.38 7.40
C GLU A 555 45.85 19.32 6.34
N PRO A 556 47.03 19.40 5.72
CA PRO A 556 47.47 18.40 4.76
C PRO A 556 47.54 17.01 5.43
N LEU A 557 46.96 16.01 4.78
CA LEU A 557 47.23 14.61 5.12
C LEU A 557 48.72 14.33 4.85
N ASP A 558 49.41 13.71 5.82
CA ASP A 558 50.81 13.30 5.68
C ASP A 558 50.87 11.97 4.89
N VAL A 559 50.78 12.08 3.56
CA VAL A 559 50.70 10.93 2.64
C VAL A 559 51.76 11.01 1.55
N SER A 560 52.34 9.86 1.21
CA SER A 560 53.39 9.72 0.21
C SER A 560 52.86 9.16 -1.11
N VAL A 561 53.56 9.47 -2.20
CA VAL A 561 53.33 8.82 -3.49
C VAL A 561 53.51 7.31 -3.35
N GLY A 562 52.51 6.55 -3.78
CA GLY A 562 52.42 5.10 -3.62
C GLY A 562 51.55 4.64 -2.45
N ASP A 563 51.13 5.54 -1.56
CA ASP A 563 50.18 5.21 -0.49
C ASP A 563 48.76 5.05 -1.05
N THR A 564 47.98 4.16 -0.44
CA THR A 564 46.57 3.95 -0.77
C THR A 564 45.70 4.69 0.23
N LEU A 565 44.91 5.63 -0.26
CA LEU A 565 43.87 6.33 0.50
C LEU A 565 42.55 5.58 0.35
N ASN A 566 42.00 5.08 1.46
CA ASN A 566 40.64 4.56 1.48
C ASN A 566 39.67 5.70 1.78
N LEU A 567 38.99 6.16 0.75
CA LEU A 567 38.04 7.27 0.81
C LEU A 567 36.63 6.73 0.92
N ARG A 568 35.81 7.38 1.74
CA ARG A 568 34.40 7.05 1.92
C ARG A 568 33.58 8.31 1.94
N THR A 569 32.43 8.31 1.28
CA THR A 569 31.47 9.42 1.41
C THR A 569 30.60 9.29 2.66
N GLY A 570 30.07 10.42 3.12
CA GLY A 570 28.84 10.43 3.91
C GLY A 570 27.67 9.83 3.13
N ILE A 571 26.53 9.65 3.81
CA ILE A 571 25.31 9.17 3.16
C ILE A 571 24.82 10.23 2.19
N VAL A 572 24.82 9.92 0.89
CA VAL A 572 24.18 10.71 -0.15
C VAL A 572 22.67 10.55 -0.02
N ARG A 573 21.96 11.68 0.08
CA ARG A 573 20.52 11.74 0.35
C ARG A 573 19.77 12.30 -0.84
N ASP A 574 18.54 11.84 -1.01
CA ASP A 574 17.60 12.37 -1.99
C ASP A 574 16.91 13.65 -1.49
N PHE A 575 16.01 14.24 -2.28
CA PHE A 575 15.25 15.43 -1.87
C PHE A 575 14.32 15.18 -0.69
N ASN A 576 13.91 13.93 -0.46
CA ASN A 576 13.12 13.51 0.69
C ASN A 576 13.99 13.24 1.93
N GLY A 577 15.32 13.35 1.83
CA GLY A 577 16.27 13.09 2.91
C GLY A 577 16.59 11.62 3.14
N ASN A 578 16.11 10.70 2.29
CA ASN A 578 16.41 9.27 2.36
C ASN A 578 17.76 8.97 1.68
N PRO A 579 18.48 7.90 2.06
CA PRO A 579 19.64 7.43 1.30
C PRO A 579 19.25 7.18 -0.17
N VAL A 580 20.09 7.62 -1.10
CA VAL A 580 19.87 7.38 -2.53
C VAL A 580 19.93 5.88 -2.85
N PRO A 581 19.25 5.43 -3.92
CA PRO A 581 19.28 4.04 -4.35
C PRO A 581 20.69 3.47 -4.55
N ASP A 582 20.86 2.19 -4.26
CA ASP A 582 22.09 1.46 -4.57
C ASP A 582 22.38 1.50 -6.07
N GLY A 583 23.66 1.65 -6.43
CA GLY A 583 24.07 1.87 -7.81
C GLY A 583 24.08 3.33 -8.26
N THR A 584 23.64 4.28 -7.43
CA THR A 584 23.78 5.71 -7.73
C THR A 584 25.26 6.05 -7.82
N LEU A 585 25.72 6.57 -8.98
CA LEU A 585 27.13 6.83 -9.19
C LEU A 585 27.58 8.10 -8.44
N VAL A 586 28.64 7.96 -7.66
CA VAL A 586 29.35 9.06 -7.00
C VAL A 586 30.67 9.28 -7.71
N ARG A 587 30.88 10.51 -8.18
CA ARG A 587 32.10 10.90 -8.85
C ARG A 587 33.12 11.45 -7.85
N PHE A 588 34.28 10.81 -7.75
CA PHE A 588 35.41 11.32 -6.99
C PHE A 588 36.25 12.20 -7.91
N ILE A 589 36.46 13.46 -7.51
CA ILE A 589 37.27 14.41 -8.26
C ILE A 589 38.46 14.89 -7.43
N GLN A 590 39.58 15.10 -8.10
CA GLN A 590 40.75 15.75 -7.54
C GLN A 590 40.89 17.12 -8.19
N GLN A 591 41.15 18.15 -7.39
CA GLN A 591 41.44 19.49 -7.88
C GLN A 591 42.85 19.89 -7.44
N ASP A 592 43.75 20.16 -8.39
CA ASP A 592 45.05 20.74 -8.08
C ASP A 592 44.86 22.20 -7.63
N ARG A 593 45.27 22.53 -6.40
CA ARG A 593 45.14 23.88 -5.83
C ARG A 593 46.06 24.91 -6.51
N VAL A 594 47.13 24.48 -7.19
CA VAL A 594 48.11 25.36 -7.86
C VAL A 594 47.67 25.67 -9.28
N ASP A 595 47.35 24.63 -10.06
CA ASP A 595 47.09 24.77 -11.49
C ASP A 595 45.57 24.85 -11.80
N GLY A 596 44.73 24.55 -10.82
CA GLY A 596 43.27 24.55 -10.94
C GLY A 596 42.70 23.39 -11.76
N LEU A 597 43.54 22.43 -12.16
CA LEU A 597 43.12 21.27 -12.96
C LEU A 597 42.20 20.37 -12.14
N ILE A 598 41.01 20.06 -12.66
CA ILE A 598 40.07 19.10 -12.08
C ILE A 598 40.17 17.79 -12.87
N THR A 599 40.49 16.70 -12.21
CA THR A 599 40.55 15.35 -12.77
C THR A 599 39.50 14.47 -12.09
N ILE A 600 38.80 13.66 -12.89
CA ILE A 600 37.91 12.62 -12.38
C ILE A 600 38.78 11.43 -12.04
N ILE A 601 38.78 11.02 -10.77
CA ILE A 601 39.52 9.84 -10.31
C ILE A 601 38.76 8.59 -10.73
N ASP A 602 37.51 8.48 -10.28
CA ASP A 602 36.64 7.33 -10.56
C ASP A 602 35.15 7.69 -10.34
N GLU A 603 34.26 6.83 -10.81
CA GLU A 603 32.82 6.85 -10.55
C GLU A 603 32.40 5.55 -9.87
N ILE A 604 32.11 5.64 -8.57
CA ILE A 604 31.80 4.49 -7.73
C ILE A 604 30.30 4.45 -7.41
N PRO A 605 29.62 3.31 -7.61
CA PRO A 605 28.22 3.15 -7.21
C PRO A 605 28.06 3.17 -5.69
N THR A 606 26.96 3.76 -5.21
CA THR A 606 26.58 3.71 -3.80
C THR A 606 26.09 2.32 -3.37
N GLN A 607 26.33 2.01 -2.09
CA GLN A 607 25.64 0.97 -1.33
C GLN A 607 25.14 1.59 -0.02
N ASN A 608 23.84 1.47 0.27
CA ASN A 608 23.15 2.18 1.35
C ASN A 608 23.43 3.69 1.34
N GLY A 609 23.45 4.29 0.15
CA GLY A 609 23.76 5.71 -0.07
C GLY A 609 25.22 6.10 0.16
N ILE A 610 26.15 5.16 0.31
CA ILE A 610 27.58 5.43 0.57
C ILE A 610 28.44 4.88 -0.56
N ALA A 611 29.41 5.66 -1.04
CA ALA A 611 30.42 5.19 -1.99
C ALA A 611 31.81 5.11 -1.33
N GLN A 612 32.59 4.08 -1.68
CA GLN A 612 33.92 3.82 -1.15
C GLN A 612 34.95 3.63 -2.27
N LEU A 613 36.05 4.35 -2.21
CA LEU A 613 37.10 4.36 -3.23
C LEU A 613 38.47 4.09 -2.57
N ASN A 614 39.21 3.12 -3.09
CA ASN A 614 40.61 2.91 -2.73
C ASN A 614 41.49 3.59 -3.78
N TYR A 615 42.02 4.76 -3.46
CA TYR A 615 42.79 5.60 -4.38
C TYR A 615 44.29 5.51 -4.09
N VAL A 616 45.09 5.08 -5.08
CA VAL A 616 46.55 5.07 -4.96
C VAL A 616 47.11 6.40 -5.42
N LEU A 617 47.93 7.05 -4.58
CA LEU A 617 48.56 8.32 -4.90
C LEU A 617 49.65 8.13 -5.97
N GLU A 618 49.39 8.58 -7.19
CA GLU A 618 50.36 8.49 -8.30
C GLU A 618 51.36 9.66 -8.29
N SER A 619 52.58 9.40 -8.78
CA SER A 619 53.60 10.45 -8.95
C SER A 619 53.19 11.42 -10.05
N ARG A 620 53.38 12.74 -9.84
CA ARG A 620 53.30 13.74 -10.92
C ARG A 620 54.18 13.31 -12.11
N THR A 621 53.57 12.90 -13.22
CA THR A 621 54.26 12.93 -14.51
C THR A 621 54.28 14.38 -14.97
N GLU A 622 55.41 15.06 -14.75
CA GLU A 622 55.70 16.34 -15.39
C GLU A 622 55.57 16.18 -16.92
N ALA A 623 54.74 17.01 -17.55
CA ALA A 623 54.67 17.17 -19.00
C ALA A 623 55.27 18.53 -19.39
#